data_AF-A0A2V2GMY3-F1
#
_entry.id   AF-A0A2V2GMY3-F1
#
_cell.length_a   1.000
_cell.length_b   1.000
_cell.length_c   1.000
_cell.angle_alpha   90.00
_cell.angle_beta   90.00
_cell.angle_gamma   90.00
#
_symmetry.space_group_name_H-M   'P 1'
#
loop_
_entity.id
_entity.type
_entity.pdbx_description
1 polymer ?
#
loop_
_entity_poly.entity_id
_entity_poly.type
_entity_poly.pdbx_seq_one_letter_code
_entity_poly.pdbx_strand_id
1 'polypeptide(L)' 'MNSLTQKEASYISDLLTYEGQACKKARLYSRTLTDKALAETMEKIADNHEKRFTALLNLL' A
#
# COMPACT_ATOMS: atom_id res chain seq x y z
N MET A 1 4.58 -1.66 -21.83
CA MET A 1 3.55 -0.63 -21.57
C MET A 1 2.22 -1.29 -21.76
N ASN A 2 1.44 -1.44 -20.69
CA ASN A 2 0.12 -2.04 -20.77
C ASN A 2 -0.82 -1.09 -21.51
N SER A 3 -1.56 -1.59 -22.51
CA SER A 3 -2.61 -0.83 -23.18
C SER A 3 -3.85 -0.78 -22.29
N LEU A 4 -3.78 0.01 -21.21
CA LEU A 4 -4.91 0.22 -20.31
C LEU A 4 -5.94 1.16 -20.94
N THR A 5 -7.22 0.85 -20.76
CA THR A 5 -8.27 1.84 -21.00
C THR A 5 -8.21 2.95 -19.95
N GLN A 6 -8.76 4.13 -20.27
CA GLN A 6 -8.82 5.25 -19.32
C GLN A 6 -9.50 4.87 -18.00
N LYS A 7 -10.52 3.99 -18.07
CA LYS A 7 -11.26 3.51 -16.90
C LYS A 7 -10.40 2.63 -16.01
N GLU A 8 -9.65 1.69 -16.60
CA GLU A 8 -8.73 0.81 -15.86
C GLU A 8 -7.58 1.60 -15.24
N ALA A 9 -7.01 2.57 -15.97
CA ALA A 9 -5.99 3.47 -15.44
C ALA A 9 -6.50 4.28 -14.23
N SER A 10 -7.76 4.73 -14.29
CA SER A 10 -8.40 5.43 -13.16
C SER A 10 -8.54 4.52 -11.93
N TYR A 11 -8.97 3.27 -12.13
CA TYR A 11 -9.07 2.30 -11.02
C TYR A 11 -7.71 1.96 -10.40
N ILE A 12 -6.66 1.82 -11.21
CA ILE A 12 -5.30 1.60 -10.70
C ILE A 12 -4.82 2.82 -9.91
N SER A 13 -5.15 4.04 -10.36
CA SER A 13 -4.82 5.28 -9.64
C SER A 13 -5.52 5.38 -8.27
N ASP A 14 -6.79 4.99 -8.20
CA ASP A 14 -7.53 4.91 -6.93
C ASP A 14 -6.90 3.87 -5.99
N LEU A 15 -6.58 2.68 -6.51
CA LEU A 15 -5.91 1.63 -5.74
C LEU A 15 -4.54 2.07 -5.22
N LEU A 16 -3.74 2.75 -6.03
CA LEU A 16 -2.47 3.34 -5.60
C LEU A 16 -2.68 4.30 -4.43
N THR A 17 -3.71 5.15 -4.50
CA THR A 17 -4.05 6.07 -3.41
C THR A 17 -4.38 5.31 -2.12
N TYR A 18 -5.21 4.27 -2.22
CA TYR A 18 -5.60 3.47 -1.05
C TYR A 18 -4.42 2.69 -0.46
N GLU A 19 -3.60 2.04 -1.29
CA GLU A 19 -2.40 1.32 -0.84
C GLU A 19 -1.42 2.26 -0.16
N GLY A 20 -1.21 3.47 -0.71
CA GLY A 20 -0.34 4.47 -0.11
C GLY A 20 -0.83 4.98 1.24
N GLN A 21 -2.14 5.23 1.38
CA GLN A 21 -2.75 5.64 2.65
C GLN A 21 -2.66 4.53 3.70
N ALA A 22 -2.99 3.30 3.33
CA ALA A 22 -2.93 2.14 4.22
C ALA A 22 -1.50 1.85 4.68
N CYS A 23 -0.51 1.91 3.77
CA CYS A 23 0.90 1.77 4.09
C CYS A 23 1.35 2.77 5.16
N LYS A 24 1.08 4.07 4.95
CA LYS A 24 1.44 5.13 5.90
C LYS A 24 0.83 4.90 7.27
N LYS A 25 -0.44 4.48 7.33
CA LYS A 25 -1.15 4.24 8.59
C LYS A 25 -0.59 3.02 9.32
N ALA A 26 -0.32 1.92 8.60
CA ALA A 26 0.32 0.74 9.17
C ALA A 26 1.73 1.04 9.69
N ARG A 27 2.53 1.81 8.94
CA ARG A 27 3.88 2.24 9.34
C ARG A 27 3.87 3.19 10.55
N LEU A 28 2.82 4.00 10.70
CA LEU A 28 2.61 4.78 11.91
C LEU A 28 2.36 3.85 13.11
N TYR A 29 1.42 2.92 12.97
CA TYR A 29 1.06 2.00 14.05
C TYR A 29 2.20 1.07 14.45
N SER A 30 3.04 0.62 13.53
CA SER A 30 4.23 -0.17 13.86
C SER A 30 5.24 0.58 14.75
N ARG A 31 5.19 1.92 14.76
CA ARG A 31 6.09 2.78 15.55
C ARG A 31 5.47 3.31 16.83
N THR A 32 4.15 3.39 16.91
CA THR A 32 3.44 4.01 18.04
C THR A 32 2.83 3.00 19.01
N LEU A 33 2.58 1.76 18.58
CA LEU A 33 2.00 0.74 19.43
C LEU A 33 3.00 0.24 20.48
N THR A 34 2.51 0.02 21.70
CA THR A 34 3.30 -0.48 22.83
C THR A 34 3.38 -2.01 22.85
N ASP A 35 2.35 -2.68 22.32
CA ASP A 35 2.38 -4.13 22.11
C ASP A 35 3.34 -4.45 20.96
N LYS A 36 4.45 -5.11 21.31
CA LYS A 36 5.51 -5.45 20.37
C LYS A 36 5.04 -6.39 19.26
N ALA A 37 4.24 -7.41 19.58
CA ALA A 37 3.78 -8.37 18.59
C ALA A 37 2.82 -7.73 17.58
N LEU A 38 1.96 -6.82 18.06
CA LEU A 38 1.07 -6.05 17.20
C LEU A 38 1.84 -5.03 16.35
N ALA A 39 2.84 -4.35 16.92
CA ALA A 39 3.71 -3.43 16.19
C ALA A 39 4.46 -4.13 15.05
N GLU A 40 5.03 -5.31 15.30
CA GLU A 40 5.69 -6.13 14.28
C GLU A 40 4.71 -6.60 13.20
N THR A 41 3.47 -6.93 13.57
CA THR A 41 2.42 -7.27 12.61
C THR A 41 2.09 -6.08 11.71
N MET A 42 1.98 -4.88 12.27
CA MET A 42 1.74 -3.65 11.52
C MET A 42 2.89 -3.31 10.57
N GLU A 43 4.14 -3.58 10.95
CA GLU A 43 5.30 -3.40 10.07
C GLU A 43 5.21 -4.31 8.83
N LYS A 44 4.90 -5.60 9.04
CA LYS A 44 4.69 -6.56 7.93
C LYS A 44 3.53 -6.15 7.02
N ILE A 45 2.45 -5.60 7.59
CA ILE A 45 1.32 -5.09 6.82
C ILE A 45 1.75 -3.90 5.97
N ALA A 46 2.51 -2.95 6.53
CA ALA A 46 3.04 -1.81 5.79
C ALA A 46 3.91 -2.24 4.60
N ASP A 47 4.83 -3.18 4.81
CA ASP A 47 5.69 -3.73 3.75
C ASP A 47 4.88 -4.38 2.62
N ASN A 48 3.79 -5.06 2.96
CA ASN A 48 2.91 -5.67 1.96
C ASN A 48 2.13 -4.63 1.16
N HIS A 49 1.66 -3.55 1.80
CA HIS A 49 1.06 -2.42 1.07
C HIS A 49 2.07 -1.74 0.14
N GLU A 50 3.31 -1.58 0.57
CA GLU A 50 4.39 -1.02 -0.26
C GLU A 50 4.70 -1.89 -1.50
N LYS A 51 4.76 -3.21 -1.31
CA LYS A 51 4.92 -4.17 -2.43
C LYS A 51 3.75 -4.08 -3.41
N ARG A 52 2.51 -4.04 -2.92
CA ARG A 52 1.32 -3.90 -3.76
C ARG A 52 1.28 -2.56 -4.50
N PHE A 53 1.60 -1.47 -3.81
CA PHE A 53 1.72 -0.15 -4.43
C PHE A 53 2.73 -0.17 -5.58
N THR A 54 3.92 -0.72 -5.35
CA THR A 54 4.97 -0.83 -6.37
C THR A 54 4.52 -1.69 -7.55
N ALA A 55 3.85 -2.81 -7.28
CA ALA A 55 3.30 -3.67 -8.33
C ALA A 55 2.24 -2.93 -9.17
N LEU A 56 1.32 -2.20 -8.54
CA LEU A 56 0.30 -1.39 -9.22
C LEU A 56 0.92 -0.25 -10.03
N LEU A 57 1.96 0.40 -9.50
CA LEU A 57 2.66 1.49 -10.18
C LEU A 57 3.33 0.99 -11.46
N ASN A 58 3.89 -0.23 -11.44
CA ASN A 58 4.49 -0.87 -12.61
C ASN A 58 3.47 -1.28 -13.69
N LEU A 59 2.16 -1.24 -13.39
CA LEU A 59 1.11 -1.50 -14.38
C LEU A 59 0.74 -0.25 -15.19
N LEU A 60 1.04 0.95 -14.67
CA LEU A 60 0.87 2.24 -15.35
C LEU A 60 2.09 2.53 -16.25
#